data_AF-A0A4P6PYT1-F1
#
_entry.id   AF-A0A4P6PYT1-F1
#
_cell.length_a   1.000
_cell.length_b   1.000
_cell.length_c   1.000
_cell.angle_alpha   90.00
_cell.angle_beta   90.00
_cell.angle_gamma   90.00
#
_symmetry.space_group_name_H-M   'P 1'
#
loop_
_entity.id
_entity.type
_entity.pdbx_description
1 polymer ?
#
loop_
_entity_poly.entity_id
_entity_poly.type
_entity_poly.pdbx_seq_one_letter_code
_entity_poly.pdbx_strand_id
1 'polypeptide(L)' 'MALKLRFSGEEHDIRQALGALRDAPGIRLVDTSGAQPNRRDGGVRVYAVVEIRATQRAEETTPTTATAIESGPVPEIPDV' A
#
# COMPACT_ATOMS: atom_id res chain seq x y z
N MET A 1 12.28 13.16 6.35
CA MET A 1 10.88 13.29 6.80
C MET A 1 10.37 11.90 7.15
N ALA A 2 9.76 11.72 8.32
CA ALA A 2 9.26 10.42 8.79
C ALA A 2 7.72 10.45 8.88
N LEU A 3 7.06 9.40 8.39
CA LEU A 3 5.62 9.24 8.43
C LEU A 3 5.26 8.19 9.48
N LYS A 4 4.27 8.48 10.33
CA LYS A 4 3.71 7.52 11.27
C LYS A 4 2.41 6.96 10.72
N LEU A 5 2.36 5.64 10.55
CA LEU A 5 1.17 4.92 10.12
C LEU A 5 0.62 4.11 11.30
N ARG A 6 -0.70 4.10 11.44
CA ARG A 6 -1.40 3.29 12.43
C ARG A 6 -2.31 2.29 11.72
N PHE A 7 -2.11 1.01 12.01
CA PHE A 7 -2.93 -0.08 11.52
C PHE A 7 -3.80 -0.61 12.65
N SER A 8 -4.99 -1.11 12.29
CA SER A 8 -5.84 -1.88 13.18
C SER A 8 -6.50 -3.00 12.38
N GLY A 9 -6.44 -4.23 12.88
CA GLY A 9 -6.94 -5.40 12.18
C GLY A 9 -6.71 -6.68 12.96
N GLU A 10 -6.77 -7.83 12.29
CA GLU A 10 -6.37 -9.10 12.89
C GLU A 10 -4.84 -9.17 13.00
N GLU A 11 -4.34 -10.01 13.92
CA GLU A 11 -2.90 -10.11 14.17
C GLU A 11 -2.14 -10.63 12.95
N HIS A 12 -2.78 -11.50 12.15
CA HIS A 12 -2.23 -11.99 10.90
C HIS A 12 -2.05 -10.86 9.89
N ASP A 13 -3.06 -10.02 9.68
CA ASP A 13 -3.03 -8.90 8.73
C ASP A 13 -1.96 -7.87 9.09
N ILE A 14 -1.83 -7.54 10.39
CA ILE A 14 -0.80 -6.61 10.84
C ILE A 14 0.59 -7.19 10.58
N ARG A 15 0.82 -8.48 10.84
CA ARG A 15 2.12 -9.12 10.54
C ARG A 15 2.42 -9.12 9.05
N GLN A 16 1.42 -9.39 8.19
CA GLN A 16 1.59 -9.29 6.74
C GLN A 16 1.92 -7.86 6.29
N ALA A 17 1.19 -6.86 6.80
CA ALA A 17 1.42 -5.46 6.46
C ALA A 17 2.82 -4.98 6.88
N LEU A 18 3.29 -5.37 8.08
CA LEU A 18 4.63 -5.08 8.55
C LEU A 18 5.71 -5.73 7.67
N GLY A 19 5.48 -6.97 7.22
CA GLY A 19 6.36 -7.65 6.26
C GLY A 19 6.44 -6.88 4.94
N ALA A 20 5.29 -6.54 4.35
CA ALA A 20 5.23 -5.79 3.10
C ALA A 20 5.92 -4.41 3.20
N LEU A 21 5.77 -3.70 4.32
CA LEU A 21 6.45 -2.41 4.55
C LEU A 21 7.97 -2.56 4.71
N ARG A 22 8.44 -3.69 5.20
CA ARG A 22 9.88 -3.98 5.32
C ARG A 22 10.51 -4.21 3.94
N ASP A 23 9.77 -4.84 3.04
CA ASP A 23 10.23 -5.18 1.69
C ASP A 23 9.89 -4.10 0.64
N ALA A 24 9.12 -3.07 1.02
CA ALA A 24 8.68 -2.00 0.12
C ALA A 24 9.86 -1.12 -0.34
N PRO A 25 10.05 -0.92 -1.65
CA PRO A 25 11.08 -0.04 -2.19
C PRO A 25 10.78 1.43 -1.88
N GLY A 26 11.82 2.23 -1.66
CA GLY A 26 11.70 3.67 -1.45
C GLY A 26 11.28 4.09 -0.02
N ILE A 27 11.03 3.13 0.87
CA ILE A 27 10.80 3.39 2.30
C ILE A 27 11.69 2.51 3.18
N ARG A 28 11.99 3.00 4.37
CA ARG A 28 12.69 2.27 5.42
C ARG A 28 11.87 2.30 6.69
N LEU A 29 11.59 1.13 7.25
CA LEU A 29 11.01 0.98 8.58
C LEU A 29 12.02 1.49 9.63
N VAL A 30 11.60 2.46 10.45
CA VAL A 30 12.43 3.08 11.49
C VAL A 30 12.12 2.50 12.85
N ASP A 31 10.82 2.38 13.17
CA ASP A 31 10.36 1.89 14.47
C ASP A 31 9.01 1.19 14.31
N THR A 32 8.70 0.26 15.22
CA THR A 32 7.44 -0.49 15.20
C THR A 32 7.04 -0.84 16.63
N SER A 33 5.84 -0.45 17.04
CA SER A 33 5.29 -0.73 18.38
C SER A 33 4.93 -2.20 18.62
N GLY A 34 5.03 -3.05 17.58
CA GLY A 34 4.47 -4.39 17.56
C GLY A 34 2.93 -4.40 17.48
N ALA A 35 2.36 -5.59 17.28
CA ALA A 35 0.92 -5.79 17.38
C ALA A 35 0.50 -5.75 18.86
N GLN A 36 -0.30 -4.75 19.23
CA GLN A 36 -0.84 -4.61 20.58
C GLN A 36 -2.34 -4.86 20.57
N PRO A 37 -2.88 -5.65 21.53
CA PRO A 37 -4.32 -5.89 21.61
C PRO A 37 -5.08 -4.59 21.89
N ASN A 38 -6.10 -4.33 21.10
CA ASN A 38 -6.98 -3.19 21.29
C ASN A 38 -7.95 -3.46 22.44
N ARG A 39 -7.69 -2.83 23.59
CA ARG A 39 -8.55 -2.95 24.78
C ARG A 39 -9.97 -2.43 24.58
N ARG A 40 -10.25 -1.58 23.58
CA ARG A 40 -11.61 -1.08 23.30
C ARG A 40 -12.54 -2.13 22.72
N ASP A 41 -12.00 -3.15 22.07
CA ASP A 41 -12.76 -4.27 21.47
C ASP A 41 -12.50 -5.58 22.23
N GLY A 42 -12.10 -5.51 23.50
CA GLY A 42 -11.80 -6.71 24.30
C GLY A 42 -10.58 -7.52 23.82
N GLY A 43 -9.70 -6.93 23.00
CA GLY A 43 -8.52 -7.60 22.45
C GLY A 43 -8.75 -8.38 21.16
N VAL A 44 -9.95 -8.30 20.56
CA VAL A 44 -10.28 -8.99 19.29
C VAL A 44 -9.43 -8.47 18.13
N ARG A 45 -9.22 -7.15 18.08
CA ARG A 45 -8.35 -6.50 17.08
C ARG A 45 -7.04 -6.14 17.72
N VAL A 46 -5.96 -6.20 16.95
CA VAL A 46 -4.68 -5.60 17.32
C VAL A 46 -4.49 -4.27 16.60
N TYR A 47 -3.64 -3.42 17.13
CA TYR A 47 -3.14 -2.25 16.44
C TYR A 47 -1.61 -2.25 16.45
N ALA A 48 -1.02 -1.66 15.43
CA ALA A 48 0.40 -1.40 15.37
C ALA A 48 0.64 0.02 14.86
N VAL A 49 1.65 0.66 15.44
CA VAL A 49 2.17 1.94 14.97
C VAL A 49 3.53 1.68 14.38
N VAL A 50 3.74 2.14 13.15
CA VAL A 50 5.05 2.12 12.51
C VAL A 50 5.48 3.53 12.19
N GLU A 51 6.78 3.75 12.32
CA GLU A 51 7.43 4.93 11.77
C GLU A 51 8.23 4.51 10.54
N ILE A 52 7.94 5.13 9.40
CA ILE A 52 8.66 4.91 8.14
C ILE A 52 9.34 6.19 7.70
N ARG A 53 10.50 6.06 7.07
CA ARG A 53 11.18 7.17 6.39
C ARG A 53 11.26 6.86 4.91
N ALA A 54 10.94 7.86 4.09
CA ALA A 54 11.25 7.78 2.67
C ALA A 54 12.77 7.73 2.50
N THR A 55 13.26 6.69 1.85
CA THR A 55 14.62 6.66 1.31
C THR A 55 14.52 7.29 -0.07
N GLN A 56 15.16 8.42 -0.31
CA GLN A 56 15.13 9.06 -1.63
C GLN A 56 15.66 8.08 -2.69
N ARG A 57 14.74 7.44 -3.40
CA ARG A 57 14.70 7.10 -4.82
C ARG A 57 13.36 6.43 -5.09
N ALA A 58 12.32 7.24 -5.15
CA ALA A 58 11.29 6.97 -6.14
C ALA A 58 11.94 7.41 -7.45
N GLU A 59 12.62 6.50 -8.15
CA GLU A 59 12.84 6.75 -9.57
C GLU A 59 11.45 6.96 -10.17
N GLU A 60 11.29 8.12 -10.77
CA GLU A 60 10.11 8.58 -11.46
C GLU A 60 9.47 7.40 -12.17
N THR A 61 8.30 6.98 -11.68
CA THR A 61 7.44 6.12 -12.48
C THR A 61 6.92 7.05 -13.57
N THR A 62 7.71 7.19 -14.63
CA THR A 62 7.28 7.82 -15.87
C THR A 62 5.92 7.21 -16.18
N PRO A 63 4.84 7.99 -16.31
CA PRO A 63 3.60 7.42 -16.80
C PRO A 63 3.92 6.87 -18.19
N THR A 64 4.07 5.55 -18.29
CA THR A 64 4.16 4.87 -19.59
C THR A 64 2.93 5.32 -20.34
N THR A 65 3.22 6.11 -21.38
CA THR A 65 2.32 6.62 -22.40
C THR A 65 1.17 5.63 -22.60
N ALA A 66 -0.04 6.01 -22.21
CA ALA A 66 -1.21 5.34 -22.74
C ALA A 66 -1.12 5.48 -24.26
N THR A 67 -0.83 4.36 -24.93
CA THR A 67 -0.85 4.25 -26.38
C THR A 67 -2.12 4.92 -26.87
N ALA A 68 -1.97 6.00 -27.64
CA ALA A 68 -3.05 6.51 -28.45
C ALA A 68 -3.55 5.34 -29.29
N ILE A 69 -4.73 4.81 -28.94
CA ILE A 69 -5.47 3.92 -29.81
C ILE A 69 -5.74 4.73 -31.07
N GLU A 70 -4.96 4.43 -32.11
CA GLU A 70 -5.23 4.90 -33.46
C GLU A 70 -6.68 4.53 -33.76
N SER A 71 -7.52 5.54 -34.02
CA SER A 71 -8.93 5.38 -34.35
C SER A 71 -9.06 4.59 -35.66
N GLY A 72 -9.09 3.27 -35.57
CA GLY A 72 -9.56 2.40 -36.64
C GLY A 72 -11.07 2.59 -36.83
N PRO A 73 -11.60 2.42 -38.06
CA PRO A 73 -13.02 2.61 -38.32
C PRO A 73 -13.85 1.62 -37.49
N VAL A 74 -14.87 2.15 -36.80
CA VAL A 74 -15.85 1.37 -36.03
C VAL A 74 -16.56 0.41 -37.01
N PRO A 75 -16.60 -0.91 -36.74
CA PRO A 75 -17.33 -1.83 -37.59
C PRO A 75 -18.84 -1.57 -37.46
N GLU A 76 -19.51 -1.30 -38.59
CA GLU A 76 -20.97 -1.23 -38.66
C GLU A 76 -21.55 -2.62 -38.35
N ILE A 77 -22.37 -2.69 -37.32
CA ILE A 77 -23.13 -3.90 -36.96
C ILE A 77 -24.35 -3.94 -37.88
N PRO A 78 -24.55 -4.99 -38.69
CA PRO A 78 -25.77 -5.11 -39.49
C PRO A 78 -26.97 -5.37 -38.58
N ASP A 79 -28.01 -4.57 -38.76
CA ASP A 79 -29.32 -4.70 -38.12
C ASP A 79 -30.01 -5.99 -38.63
N VAL A 80 -30.29 -6.93 -37.73
CA VAL A 80 -31.06 -8.17 -37.98
C VAL A 80 -32.26 -8.22 -37.06
#